data_AF-A0A1P8WNS4-F1
#
_entry.id   AF-A0A1P8WNS4-F1
#
_cell.length_a   1.000
_cell.length_b   1.000
_cell.length_c   1.000
_cell.angle_alpha   90.00
_cell.angle_beta   90.00
_cell.angle_gamma   90.00
#
_symmetry.space_group_name_H-M   'P 1'
#
loop_
_entity.id
_entity.type
_entity.pdbx_description
1 polymer ?
#
loop_
_entity_poly.entity_id
_entity_poly.type
_entity_poly.pdbx_seq_one_letter_code
_entity_poly.pdbx_strand_id
1 'polypeptide(L)'
;MQRTLVILTAFTFAGGTFASDDEPGFIVHISGVLSTKLPNDTKIVFWHYPADRNPRTKCSISDLPIKLSAEQFRGRGWNMDFRDPEDQLLFSLALSPDLFAQLREINVLLDAPIPQIDPRGFPDRDLRFTSNITKRMRYRVLPHWHETTQTFLPGKIPVMVVTNLDTKSTLHDASMEYGCGATTWWAFIDEDADIPDRSRLRFTVHYDSGGLFNDIVTTRDFRYSAERHSYWSHSINRVAAAISDRGPHTTWHAGPHQTVP
;
A
#
# COMPACT_ATOMS: atom_id res chain seq x y z
N MET A 1 -5.03 -52.54 -28.61
CA MET A 1 -4.59 -51.14 -28.74
C MET A 1 -5.64 -50.26 -28.10
N GLN A 2 -5.34 -49.73 -26.90
CA GLN A 2 -6.28 -49.00 -26.06
C GLN A 2 -6.20 -47.49 -26.33
N ARG A 3 -7.38 -46.87 -26.30
CA ARG A 3 -7.73 -45.51 -26.74
C ARG A 3 -7.29 -44.46 -25.73
N THR A 4 -6.97 -43.25 -26.20
CA THR A 4 -7.14 -42.03 -25.40
C THR A 4 -7.72 -40.94 -26.27
N LEU A 5 -9.01 -40.67 -26.05
CA LEU A 5 -9.78 -39.57 -26.60
C LEU A 5 -9.59 -38.39 -25.65
N VAL A 6 -8.90 -37.34 -26.09
CA VAL A 6 -8.77 -36.08 -25.35
C VAL A 6 -10.00 -35.23 -25.68
N ILE A 7 -10.93 -35.13 -24.74
CA ILE A 7 -12.07 -34.21 -24.83
C ILE A 7 -11.57 -32.83 -24.38
N LEU A 8 -11.45 -31.92 -25.34
CA LEU A 8 -11.13 -30.52 -25.12
C LEU A 8 -12.44 -29.81 -24.71
N THR A 9 -12.66 -29.61 -23.41
CA THR A 9 -13.81 -28.85 -22.91
C THR A 9 -13.53 -27.36 -23.07
N ALA A 10 -14.14 -26.74 -24.08
CA ALA A 10 -14.17 -25.29 -24.24
C ALA A 10 -15.08 -24.68 -23.17
N PHE A 11 -14.53 -23.90 -22.24
CA PHE A 11 -15.30 -23.03 -21.36
C PHE A 11 -15.88 -21.87 -22.18
N THR A 12 -17.11 -22.03 -22.65
CA THR A 12 -17.94 -20.89 -23.06
C THR A 12 -18.30 -20.08 -21.82
N PHE A 13 -17.67 -18.91 -21.66
CA PHE A 13 -18.18 -17.85 -20.80
C PHE A 13 -19.53 -17.38 -21.36
N ALA A 14 -20.61 -17.99 -20.86
CA ALA A 14 -21.94 -17.43 -21.00
C ALA A 14 -21.97 -16.15 -20.16
N GLY A 15 -21.94 -15.00 -20.84
CA GLY A 15 -22.20 -13.71 -20.23
C GLY A 15 -23.62 -13.72 -19.67
N GLY A 16 -23.73 -13.89 -18.35
CA GLY A 16 -24.97 -13.69 -17.62
C GLY A 16 -25.37 -12.22 -17.76
N THR A 17 -26.36 -11.95 -18.61
CA THR A 17 -27.14 -10.71 -18.56
C THR A 17 -27.91 -10.70 -17.25
N PHE A 18 -27.33 -10.08 -16.22
CA PHE A 18 -28.03 -9.76 -14.98
C PHE A 18 -28.93 -8.55 -15.23
N ALA A 19 -30.24 -8.79 -15.29
CA ALA A 19 -31.26 -7.75 -15.21
C ALA A 19 -32.02 -7.93 -13.89
N SER A 20 -31.67 -7.13 -12.88
CA SER A 20 -32.59 -6.41 -11.99
C SER A 20 -31.81 -5.56 -10.97
N ASP A 21 -32.32 -4.34 -10.73
CA ASP A 21 -31.85 -3.25 -9.85
C ASP A 21 -30.78 -2.29 -10.42
N ASP A 22 -31.31 -1.34 -11.20
CA ASP A 22 -30.73 -0.28 -12.03
C ASP A 22 -29.92 0.81 -11.31
N GLU A 23 -29.23 0.51 -10.21
CA GLU A 23 -28.17 1.43 -9.78
C GLU A 23 -26.91 1.18 -10.61
N PRO A 24 -26.44 2.17 -11.40
CA PRO A 24 -25.16 2.06 -12.08
C PRO A 24 -24.08 1.83 -11.03
N GLY A 25 -23.33 0.75 -11.18
CA GLY A 25 -22.32 0.35 -10.22
C GLY A 25 -21.09 -0.24 -10.88
N PHE A 26 -20.02 -0.32 -10.10
CA PHE A 26 -18.85 -1.13 -10.43
C PHE A 26 -19.09 -2.56 -9.94
N ILE A 27 -18.61 -3.54 -10.69
CA ILE A 27 -18.62 -4.94 -10.27
C ILE A 27 -17.19 -5.31 -9.90
N VAL A 28 -16.95 -5.68 -8.65
CA VAL A 28 -15.62 -6.03 -8.18
C VAL A 28 -15.47 -7.55 -8.11
N HIS A 29 -14.47 -8.03 -8.84
CA HIS A 29 -13.97 -9.39 -8.74
C HIS A 29 -12.62 -9.39 -8.06
N ILE A 30 -12.26 -10.52 -7.47
CA ILE A 30 -10.95 -10.74 -6.87
C ILE A 30 -10.35 -11.97 -7.52
N SER A 31 -9.09 -11.87 -7.93
CA SER A 31 -8.32 -12.99 -8.47
C SER A 31 -6.87 -12.93 -7.99
N GLY A 32 -6.08 -13.95 -8.33
CA GLY A 32 -4.67 -14.07 -7.95
C GLY A 32 -4.42 -15.15 -6.90
N VAL A 33 -3.14 -15.38 -6.59
CA VAL A 33 -2.73 -16.50 -5.73
C VAL A 33 -3.39 -16.42 -4.34
N LEU A 34 -3.44 -15.23 -3.75
CA LEU A 34 -3.99 -15.06 -2.39
C LEU A 34 -5.49 -15.30 -2.34
N SER A 35 -6.24 -15.00 -3.41
CA SER A 35 -7.70 -15.11 -3.38
C SER A 35 -8.15 -16.54 -3.13
N THR A 36 -7.36 -17.52 -3.55
CA THR A 36 -7.60 -18.96 -3.32
C THR A 36 -7.39 -19.40 -1.87
N LYS A 37 -6.75 -18.57 -1.04
CA LYS A 37 -6.41 -18.86 0.36
C LYS A 37 -7.27 -18.07 1.35
N LEU A 38 -8.10 -17.13 0.89
CA LEU A 38 -8.93 -16.31 1.77
C LEU A 38 -10.10 -17.13 2.32
N PRO A 39 -10.29 -17.17 3.65
CA PRO A 39 -11.52 -17.67 4.25
C PRO A 39 -12.76 -16.92 3.72
N ASN A 40 -13.89 -17.62 3.56
CA ASN A 40 -15.13 -17.03 3.04
C ASN A 40 -15.67 -15.89 3.93
N ASP A 41 -15.40 -15.96 5.23
CA ASP A 41 -15.78 -14.97 6.24
C ASP A 41 -14.76 -13.82 6.38
N THR A 42 -13.72 -13.78 5.55
CA THR A 42 -12.82 -12.63 5.46
C THR A 42 -13.62 -11.39 5.09
N LYS A 43 -13.56 -10.37 5.94
CA LYS A 43 -14.24 -9.09 5.73
C LYS A 43 -13.42 -8.23 4.78
N ILE A 44 -14.12 -7.57 3.87
CA ILE A 44 -13.59 -6.58 2.95
C ILE A 44 -14.17 -5.22 3.34
N VAL A 45 -13.29 -4.25 3.61
CA VAL A 45 -13.69 -2.88 3.97
C VAL A 45 -13.11 -1.89 2.97
N PHE A 46 -13.98 -1.23 2.22
CA PHE A 46 -13.62 -0.12 1.34
C PHE A 46 -13.67 1.20 2.10
N TRP A 47 -12.63 2.01 1.94
CA TRP A 47 -12.55 3.35 2.50
C TRP A 47 -11.66 4.26 1.66
N HIS A 48 -11.82 5.57 1.77
CA HIS A 48 -10.91 6.54 1.14
C HIS A 48 -10.57 7.65 2.13
N TYR A 49 -9.49 8.39 1.88
CA TYR A 49 -9.11 9.52 2.73
C TYR A 49 -9.92 10.77 2.35
N PRO A 50 -10.33 11.61 3.32
CA PRO A 50 -10.27 11.37 4.77
C PRO A 50 -11.38 10.39 5.21
N ALA A 51 -10.98 9.38 6.00
CA ALA A 51 -11.79 8.19 6.31
C ALA A 51 -12.84 8.41 7.41
N ASP A 52 -12.79 9.55 8.09
CA ASP A 52 -13.66 9.98 9.19
C ASP A 52 -14.98 10.60 8.69
N ARG A 53 -15.04 11.05 7.44
CA ARG A 53 -16.19 11.78 6.89
C ARG A 53 -17.02 11.02 5.85
N ASN A 54 -16.63 9.80 5.49
CA ASN A 54 -17.28 9.07 4.40
C ASN A 54 -17.73 7.67 4.83
N PRO A 55 -18.86 7.19 4.29
CA PRO A 55 -19.35 5.84 4.57
C PRO A 55 -18.32 4.80 4.12
N ARG A 56 -18.03 3.84 5.00
CA ARG A 56 -17.24 2.65 4.68
C ARG A 56 -18.19 1.60 4.13
N THR A 57 -17.84 1.01 3.00
CA THR A 57 -18.58 -0.15 2.47
C THR A 57 -17.94 -1.42 3.01
N LYS A 58 -18.72 -2.22 3.74
CA LYS A 58 -18.28 -3.50 4.29
C LYS A 58 -18.99 -4.64 3.56
N CYS A 59 -18.24 -5.66 3.22
CA CYS A 59 -18.70 -6.90 2.58
C CYS A 59 -17.75 -8.04 3.01
N SER A 60 -17.94 -9.22 2.47
CA SER A 60 -17.15 -10.42 2.75
C SER A 60 -16.71 -11.10 1.45
N ILE A 61 -15.76 -12.02 1.55
CA ILE A 61 -15.35 -12.85 0.41
C ILE A 61 -16.51 -13.68 -0.15
N SER A 62 -17.44 -14.13 0.69
CA SER A 62 -18.64 -14.83 0.20
C SER A 62 -19.61 -13.94 -0.58
N ASP A 63 -19.46 -12.62 -0.54
CA ASP A 63 -20.30 -11.68 -1.30
C ASP A 63 -19.80 -11.42 -2.72
N LEU A 64 -18.75 -12.11 -3.17
CA LEU A 64 -18.19 -11.91 -4.51
C LEU A 64 -19.10 -12.47 -5.61
N PRO A 65 -19.26 -11.76 -6.75
CA PRO A 65 -18.71 -10.43 -7.02
C PRO A 65 -19.48 -9.30 -6.30
N ILE A 66 -18.76 -8.29 -5.83
CA ILE A 66 -19.35 -7.19 -5.05
C ILE A 66 -19.81 -6.07 -5.99
N LYS A 67 -21.07 -5.65 -5.87
CA LYS A 67 -21.58 -4.46 -6.55
C LYS A 67 -21.33 -3.21 -5.71
N LEU A 68 -20.64 -2.22 -6.27
CA LEU A 68 -20.33 -0.94 -5.62
C LEU A 68 -21.06 0.21 -6.31
N SER A 69 -21.73 1.08 -5.55
CA SER A 69 -22.46 2.22 -6.10
C SER A 69 -21.52 3.21 -6.80
N ALA A 70 -21.89 3.65 -8.01
CA ALA A 70 -21.13 4.64 -8.74
C ALA A 70 -21.10 6.01 -8.06
N GLU A 71 -22.18 6.39 -7.37
CA GLU A 71 -22.28 7.66 -6.67
C GLU A 71 -21.18 7.80 -5.60
N GLN A 72 -20.96 6.72 -4.86
CA GLN A 72 -19.93 6.69 -3.83
C GLN A 72 -18.53 6.59 -4.43
N PHE A 73 -18.30 5.66 -5.38
CA PHE A 73 -16.95 5.25 -5.77
C PHE A 73 -16.31 6.05 -6.91
N ARG A 74 -17.10 6.69 -7.78
CA ARG A 74 -16.60 7.23 -9.06
C ARG A 74 -15.54 8.33 -8.88
N GLY A 75 -14.47 8.22 -9.66
CA GLY A 75 -13.41 9.24 -9.76
C GLY A 75 -12.53 9.39 -8.51
N ARG A 76 -12.60 8.46 -7.55
CA ARG A 76 -11.85 8.51 -6.29
C ARG A 76 -10.91 7.32 -6.17
N GLY A 77 -9.79 7.53 -5.50
CA GLY A 77 -8.90 6.46 -5.07
C GLY A 77 -9.47 5.79 -3.83
N TRP A 78 -9.39 4.47 -3.77
CA TRP A 78 -9.97 3.68 -2.69
C TRP A 78 -8.93 2.78 -2.06
N ASN A 79 -9.04 2.58 -0.76
CA ASN A 79 -8.34 1.55 -0.05
C ASN A 79 -9.28 0.38 0.21
N MET A 80 -8.74 -0.82 0.17
CA MET A 80 -9.48 -2.07 0.39
C MET A 80 -8.73 -2.87 1.44
N ASP A 81 -9.27 -2.89 2.66
CA ASP A 81 -8.74 -3.68 3.77
C ASP A 81 -9.34 -5.07 3.75
N PHE A 82 -8.50 -6.08 3.97
CA PHE A 82 -8.90 -7.46 4.20
C PHE A 82 -8.69 -7.77 5.68
N ARG A 83 -9.76 -8.15 6.35
CA ARG A 83 -9.80 -8.35 7.80
C ARG A 83 -10.33 -9.72 8.13
N ASP A 84 -9.87 -10.27 9.23
CA ASP A 84 -10.40 -11.52 9.77
C ASP A 84 -11.80 -11.32 10.41
N PRO A 85 -12.45 -12.40 10.88
CA PRO A 85 -13.73 -12.30 11.58
C PRO A 85 -13.71 -11.44 12.85
N GLU A 86 -12.54 -11.27 13.48
CA GLU A 86 -12.33 -10.44 14.67
C GLU A 86 -12.00 -8.97 14.34
N ASP A 87 -12.04 -8.61 13.04
CA ASP A 87 -11.73 -7.28 12.50
C ASP A 87 -10.24 -6.88 12.57
N GLN A 88 -9.34 -7.84 12.78
CA GLN A 88 -7.90 -7.64 12.68
C GLN A 88 -7.49 -7.46 11.21
N LEU A 89 -6.64 -6.46 10.94
CA LEU A 89 -6.15 -6.20 9.58
C LEU A 89 -5.13 -7.25 9.16
N LEU A 90 -5.46 -8.02 8.13
CA LEU A 90 -4.57 -9.02 7.53
C LEU A 90 -3.66 -8.35 6.49
N PHE A 91 -4.26 -7.63 5.54
CA PHE A 91 -3.54 -6.84 4.53
C PHE A 91 -4.45 -5.77 3.93
N SER A 92 -3.88 -4.85 3.16
CA SER A 92 -4.62 -3.71 2.59
C SER A 92 -4.06 -3.34 1.23
N LEU A 93 -4.94 -2.91 0.32
CA LEU A 93 -4.62 -2.42 -1.01
C LEU A 93 -4.96 -0.94 -1.15
N ALA A 94 -4.19 -0.23 -1.99
CA ALA A 94 -4.60 1.02 -2.60
C ALA A 94 -5.01 0.77 -4.06
N LEU A 95 -6.17 1.27 -4.44
CA LEU A 95 -6.76 1.21 -5.77
C LEU A 95 -6.77 2.62 -6.37
N SER A 96 -6.19 2.76 -7.56
CA SER A 96 -6.09 4.05 -8.26
C SER A 96 -7.47 4.61 -8.63
N PRO A 97 -7.68 5.95 -8.58
CA PRO A 97 -8.89 6.59 -9.06
C PRO A 97 -9.30 6.20 -10.49
N ASP A 98 -8.32 5.93 -11.35
CA ASP A 98 -8.54 5.53 -12.74
C ASP A 98 -9.31 4.22 -12.87
N LEU A 99 -9.28 3.36 -11.84
CA LEU A 99 -10.08 2.13 -11.82
C LEU A 99 -11.57 2.45 -11.81
N PHE A 100 -11.94 3.53 -11.12
CA PHE A 100 -13.31 3.99 -10.88
C PHE A 100 -13.71 5.19 -11.75
N ALA A 101 -12.98 5.49 -12.82
CA ALA A 101 -13.31 6.61 -13.72
C ALA A 101 -14.52 6.30 -14.63
N GLN A 102 -14.72 5.03 -14.98
CA GLN A 102 -15.79 4.57 -15.88
C GLN A 102 -16.42 3.30 -15.31
N LEU A 103 -17.74 3.14 -15.47
CA LEU A 103 -18.45 1.95 -15.03
C LEU A 103 -17.96 0.73 -15.79
N ARG A 104 -17.47 -0.26 -15.05
CA ARG A 104 -16.98 -1.53 -15.58
C ARG A 104 -16.79 -2.54 -14.47
N GLU A 105 -16.48 -3.75 -14.88
CA GLU A 105 -15.85 -4.74 -14.02
C GLU A 105 -14.44 -4.28 -13.60
N ILE A 106 -14.15 -4.39 -12.31
CA ILE A 106 -12.85 -4.15 -11.71
C ILE A 106 -12.36 -5.48 -11.15
N ASN A 107 -11.34 -6.05 -11.77
CA ASN A 107 -10.68 -7.23 -11.26
C ASN A 107 -9.51 -6.83 -10.34
N VAL A 108 -9.70 -6.96 -9.03
CA VAL A 108 -8.66 -6.71 -8.02
C VAL A 108 -7.71 -7.91 -7.97
N LEU A 109 -6.46 -7.68 -8.31
CA LEU A 109 -5.42 -8.72 -8.31
C LEU A 109 -4.77 -8.83 -6.92
N LEU A 110 -4.69 -10.04 -6.40
CA LEU A 110 -4.02 -10.39 -5.15
C LEU A 110 -2.80 -11.29 -5.42
N ASP A 111 -1.88 -10.78 -6.23
CA ASP A 111 -0.66 -11.45 -6.66
C ASP A 111 0.60 -10.90 -5.96
N ALA A 112 1.74 -11.54 -6.22
CA ALA A 112 3.03 -11.11 -5.68
C ALA A 112 3.31 -9.65 -6.07
N PRO A 113 3.72 -8.79 -5.13
CA PRO A 113 4.06 -7.41 -5.47
C PRO A 113 5.31 -7.35 -6.33
N ILE A 114 5.31 -6.44 -7.29
CA ILE A 114 6.46 -5.93 -8.02
C ILE A 114 7.14 -4.87 -7.13
N PRO A 115 8.25 -5.23 -6.47
CA PRO A 115 8.96 -4.32 -5.59
C PRO A 115 9.55 -3.12 -6.35
N GLN A 116 9.38 -1.92 -5.80
CA GLN A 116 10.03 -0.71 -6.29
C GLN A 116 10.65 0.07 -5.14
N ILE A 117 11.97 0.27 -5.22
CA ILE A 117 12.69 1.20 -4.34
C ILE A 117 12.82 2.52 -5.10
N ASP A 118 12.32 3.59 -4.49
CA ASP A 118 12.48 4.95 -4.99
C ASP A 118 13.17 5.78 -3.90
N PRO A 119 14.40 6.27 -4.14
CA PRO A 119 15.01 7.27 -3.27
C PRO A 119 14.21 8.56 -3.46
N ARG A 120 13.34 8.89 -2.50
CA ARG A 120 12.68 10.19 -2.54
C ARG A 120 13.61 11.21 -1.95
N GLY A 121 13.80 12.30 -2.68
CA GLY A 121 14.85 13.25 -2.35
C GLY A 121 14.57 14.16 -1.15
N PHE A 122 13.71 13.79 -0.19
CA PHE A 122 13.25 14.74 0.82
C PHE A 122 12.68 14.09 2.10
N PRO A 123 13.41 14.16 3.24
CA PRO A 123 14.87 14.33 3.30
C PRO A 123 15.55 13.14 2.60
N ASP A 124 16.68 13.36 1.92
CA ASP A 124 17.37 12.35 1.09
C ASP A 124 17.84 11.08 1.86
N ARG A 125 17.61 10.98 3.18
CA ARG A 125 17.81 9.76 3.97
C ARG A 125 16.59 8.82 3.91
N ASP A 126 15.48 9.26 3.32
CA ASP A 126 14.22 8.53 3.24
C ASP A 126 14.17 7.62 2.02
N LEU A 127 13.96 6.35 2.28
CA LEU A 127 13.91 5.34 1.24
C LEU A 127 12.54 4.75 1.16
N ARG A 128 11.91 4.91 0.00
CA ARG A 128 10.54 4.46 -0.18
C ARG A 128 10.53 3.14 -0.89
N PHE A 129 9.93 2.17 -0.22
CA PHE A 129 9.51 0.93 -0.84
C PHE A 129 8.04 1.02 -1.20
N THR A 130 7.72 0.67 -2.45
CA THR A 130 6.35 0.50 -2.95
C THR A 130 6.18 -0.91 -3.47
N SER A 131 5.09 -1.57 -3.07
CA SER A 131 4.75 -2.94 -3.44
C SER A 131 3.59 -2.94 -4.44
N ASN A 132 3.89 -2.52 -5.67
CA ASN A 132 2.87 -2.46 -6.73
C ASN A 132 2.47 -3.86 -7.16
N ILE A 133 1.18 -4.11 -7.41
CA ILE A 133 0.73 -5.32 -8.10
C ILE A 133 0.57 -4.98 -9.59
N THR A 134 0.00 -3.81 -9.86
CA THR A 134 -0.10 -3.22 -11.20
C THR A 134 0.19 -1.72 -11.12
N LYS A 135 0.13 -1.02 -12.26
CA LYS A 135 0.17 0.46 -12.27
C LYS A 135 -0.99 1.11 -11.50
N ARG A 136 -2.07 0.37 -11.25
CA ARG A 136 -3.32 0.89 -10.63
C ARG A 136 -3.62 0.27 -9.26
N MET A 137 -2.80 -0.68 -8.79
CA MET A 137 -3.02 -1.43 -7.55
C MET A 137 -1.70 -1.65 -6.84
N ARG A 138 -1.66 -1.43 -5.53
CA ARG A 138 -0.48 -1.69 -4.70
C ARG A 138 -0.88 -2.11 -3.30
N TYR A 139 -0.04 -2.88 -2.63
CA TYR A 139 -0.25 -3.13 -1.21
C TYR A 139 0.11 -1.90 -0.38
N ARG A 140 -0.70 -1.68 0.64
CA ARG A 140 -0.49 -0.73 1.74
C ARG A 140 0.01 -1.44 2.98
N VAL A 141 -0.51 -2.65 3.19
CA VAL A 141 -0.08 -3.60 4.20
C VAL A 141 0.11 -4.91 3.47
N LEU A 142 1.31 -5.50 3.56
CA LEU A 142 1.65 -6.73 2.85
C LEU A 142 1.04 -7.93 3.57
N PRO A 143 0.53 -8.93 2.83
CA PRO A 143 0.00 -10.15 3.42
C PRO A 143 1.12 -10.99 4.04
N HIS A 144 0.78 -11.82 5.02
CA HIS A 144 1.71 -12.76 5.61
C HIS A 144 0.96 -14.05 5.93
N TRP A 145 1.57 -15.18 5.59
CA TRP A 145 0.97 -16.49 5.79
C TRP A 145 1.79 -17.30 6.77
N HIS A 146 1.08 -18.11 7.54
CA HIS A 146 1.71 -19.09 8.40
C HIS A 146 1.51 -20.47 7.79
N GLU A 147 2.56 -21.03 7.18
CA GLU A 147 2.50 -22.32 6.47
C GLU A 147 1.99 -23.46 7.36
N THR A 148 2.40 -23.49 8.64
CA THR A 148 2.04 -24.60 9.53
C THR A 148 0.56 -24.60 9.90
N THR A 149 -0.02 -23.42 10.17
CA THR A 149 -1.44 -23.31 10.55
C THR A 149 -2.35 -23.08 9.36
N GLN A 150 -1.78 -22.80 8.18
CA GLN A 150 -2.51 -22.42 6.97
C GLN A 150 -3.47 -21.24 7.23
N THR A 151 -2.98 -20.20 7.91
CA THR A 151 -3.75 -18.99 8.23
C THR A 151 -2.99 -17.73 7.84
N PHE A 152 -3.73 -16.67 7.55
CA PHE A 152 -3.15 -15.34 7.47
C PHE A 152 -2.74 -14.85 8.86
N LEU A 153 -1.61 -14.16 8.92
CA LEU A 153 -1.15 -13.40 10.07
C LEU A 153 -1.38 -11.91 9.82
N PRO A 154 -1.31 -11.08 10.88
CA PRO A 154 -1.24 -9.63 10.72
C PRO A 154 -0.13 -9.26 9.74
N GLY A 155 -0.39 -8.22 8.94
CA GLY A 155 0.49 -7.85 7.85
C GLY A 155 1.94 -7.64 8.28
N LYS A 156 2.86 -8.07 7.42
CA LYS A 156 4.30 -8.05 7.70
C LYS A 156 4.95 -6.81 7.11
N ILE A 157 5.85 -6.23 7.89
CA ILE A 157 6.67 -5.10 7.47
C ILE A 157 7.92 -5.66 6.77
N PRO A 158 8.28 -5.13 5.59
CA PRO A 158 9.51 -5.53 4.90
C PRO A 158 10.75 -5.06 5.67
N VAL A 159 11.87 -5.76 5.48
CA VAL A 159 13.17 -5.41 6.06
C VAL A 159 14.02 -4.70 5.02
N MET A 160 14.77 -3.68 5.43
CA MET A 160 15.71 -2.98 4.56
C MET A 160 17.13 -3.08 5.10
N VAL A 161 18.05 -3.42 4.19
CA VAL A 161 19.49 -3.39 4.42
C VAL A 161 20.11 -2.31 3.54
N VAL A 162 20.92 -1.44 4.14
CA VAL A 162 21.71 -0.43 3.44
C VAL A 162 23.18 -0.81 3.59
N THR A 163 23.88 -1.01 2.48
CA THR A 163 25.31 -1.35 2.48
C THR A 163 26.10 -0.25 1.78
N ASN A 164 27.21 0.18 2.37
CA ASN A 164 28.21 0.97 1.67
C ASN A 164 29.05 0.06 0.78
N LEU A 165 28.98 0.24 -0.53
CA LEU A 165 29.66 -0.60 -1.51
C LEU A 165 31.17 -0.35 -1.57
N ASP A 166 31.63 0.79 -1.09
CA ASP A 166 33.05 1.16 -1.10
C ASP A 166 33.77 0.55 0.11
N THR A 167 33.15 0.58 1.29
CA THR A 167 33.70 0.00 2.54
C THR A 167 33.21 -1.43 2.80
N LYS A 168 32.17 -1.89 2.10
CA LYS A 168 31.42 -3.13 2.35
C LYS A 168 30.75 -3.21 3.72
N SER A 169 30.60 -2.09 4.43
CA SER A 169 29.94 -2.04 5.73
C SER A 169 28.43 -1.94 5.59
N THR A 170 27.69 -2.62 6.46
CA THR A 170 26.25 -2.40 6.63
C THR A 170 26.03 -1.13 7.43
N LEU A 171 25.27 -0.19 6.87
CA LEU A 171 24.90 1.08 7.49
C LEU A 171 23.55 1.02 8.19
N HIS A 172 22.67 0.12 7.75
CA HIS A 172 21.33 -0.07 8.31
C HIS A 172 20.85 -1.49 8.01
N ASP A 173 20.18 -2.12 8.97
CA ASP A 173 19.57 -3.45 8.85
C ASP A 173 18.41 -3.52 9.84
N ALA A 174 17.21 -3.12 9.39
CA ALA A 174 16.04 -3.08 10.25
C ALA A 174 14.74 -3.23 9.44
N SER A 175 13.66 -3.54 10.17
CA SER A 175 12.30 -3.41 9.65
C SER A 175 12.03 -1.98 9.21
N MET A 176 11.37 -1.82 8.07
CA MET A 176 10.92 -0.51 7.62
C MET A 176 9.80 0.04 8.53
N GLU A 177 9.47 1.30 8.37
CA GLU A 177 8.38 1.97 9.07
C GLU A 177 7.21 2.27 8.12
N TYR A 178 6.02 2.46 8.70
CA TYR A 178 4.86 2.91 7.92
C TYR A 178 5.03 4.38 7.54
N GLY A 179 5.11 4.67 6.23
CA GLY A 179 5.15 6.04 5.73
C GLY A 179 3.80 6.77 5.89
N CYS A 180 3.85 8.11 5.78
CA CYS A 180 2.64 8.95 5.83
C CYS A 180 1.62 8.54 4.75
N GLY A 181 0.34 8.41 5.13
CA GLY A 181 -0.75 7.89 4.29
C GLY A 181 -0.77 6.37 4.13
N ALA A 182 0.19 5.64 4.73
CA ALA A 182 0.30 4.18 4.68
C ALA A 182 0.20 3.63 3.25
N THR A 183 0.85 4.28 2.29
CA THR A 183 0.93 3.83 0.89
C THR A 183 2.32 3.39 0.47
N THR A 184 3.28 3.48 1.39
CA THR A 184 4.70 3.20 1.20
C THR A 184 5.31 2.83 2.55
N TRP A 185 6.34 2.00 2.54
CA TRP A 185 7.21 1.80 3.70
C TRP A 185 8.46 2.65 3.57
N TRP A 186 8.91 3.23 4.68
CA TRP A 186 10.08 4.07 4.74
C TRP A 186 11.16 3.44 5.59
N ALA A 187 12.40 3.69 5.29
CA ALA A 187 13.46 3.50 6.25
C ALA A 187 14.51 4.58 6.04
N PHE A 188 15.28 4.81 7.09
CA PHE A 188 16.15 5.97 7.21
C PHE A 188 17.56 5.51 7.52
N ILE A 189 18.53 6.24 6.97
CA ILE A 189 19.92 6.07 7.38
C ILE A 189 20.19 6.97 8.58
N ASP A 190 20.61 6.38 9.70
CA ASP A 190 20.82 7.06 10.99
C ASP A 190 21.57 8.38 10.83
N GLU A 191 21.09 9.42 11.51
CA GLU A 191 21.64 10.78 11.41
C GLU A 191 23.15 10.81 11.66
N ASP A 192 23.60 10.01 12.62
CA ASP A 192 24.99 9.88 13.08
C ASP A 192 25.85 8.96 12.21
N ALA A 193 25.29 8.33 11.17
CA ALA A 193 26.07 7.52 10.24
C ALA A 193 27.08 8.41 9.49
N ASP A 194 28.37 8.17 9.71
CA ASP A 194 29.45 8.83 8.98
C ASP A 194 29.55 8.26 7.57
N ILE A 195 28.90 8.92 6.61
CA ILE A 195 28.87 8.53 5.21
C ILE A 195 29.64 9.56 4.40
N PRO A 196 30.80 9.20 3.84
CA PRO A 196 31.56 10.11 2.98
C PRO A 196 30.72 10.61 1.80
N ASP A 197 30.89 11.88 1.44
CA ASP A 197 30.24 12.44 0.25
C ASP A 197 30.56 11.59 -0.98
N ARG A 198 29.57 11.42 -1.88
CA ARG A 198 29.68 10.61 -3.11
C ARG A 198 29.87 9.11 -2.92
N SER A 199 29.73 8.58 -1.70
CA SER A 199 29.72 7.14 -1.42
C SER A 199 28.70 6.40 -2.28
N ARG A 200 29.06 5.20 -2.75
CA ARG A 200 28.13 4.30 -3.43
C ARG A 200 27.47 3.41 -2.40
N LEU A 201 26.16 3.44 -2.38
CA LEU A 201 25.37 2.72 -1.40
C LEU A 201 24.37 1.82 -2.14
N ARG A 202 24.07 0.65 -1.55
CA ARG A 202 23.08 -0.31 -2.05
C ARG A 202 21.99 -0.47 -1.03
N PHE A 203 20.76 -0.32 -1.50
CA PHE A 203 19.56 -0.69 -0.76
C PHE A 203 19.13 -2.07 -1.17
N THR A 204 18.82 -2.90 -0.20
CA THR A 204 18.21 -4.20 -0.42
C THR A 204 16.97 -4.28 0.45
N VAL A 205 15.81 -4.46 -0.17
CA VAL A 205 14.56 -4.73 0.55
C VAL A 205 14.28 -6.22 0.46
N HIS A 206 14.00 -6.81 1.62
CA HIS A 206 13.62 -8.20 1.79
C HIS A 206 12.18 -8.27 2.28
N TYR A 207 11.37 -9.08 1.61
CA TYR A 207 10.04 -9.43 2.05
C TYR A 207 9.79 -10.92 1.84
N ASP A 208 9.61 -11.60 2.97
CA ASP A 208 9.19 -12.99 3.04
C ASP A 208 7.70 -13.01 3.41
N SER A 209 6.90 -13.58 2.50
CA SER A 209 5.44 -13.65 2.62
C SER A 209 4.95 -14.83 3.46
N GLY A 210 5.86 -15.67 3.96
CA GLY A 210 5.55 -16.91 4.69
C GLY A 210 4.97 -17.98 3.76
N GLY A 211 5.49 -18.09 2.54
CA GLY A 211 5.09 -19.11 1.56
C GLY A 211 3.91 -18.77 0.64
N LEU A 212 3.37 -17.53 0.69
CA LEU A 212 2.35 -17.09 -0.28
C LEU A 212 2.93 -16.90 -1.67
N PHE A 213 4.14 -16.34 -1.69
CA PHE A 213 4.94 -15.99 -2.85
C PHE A 213 6.37 -16.42 -2.59
N ASN A 214 7.18 -16.50 -3.65
CA ASN A 214 8.63 -16.57 -3.50
C ASN A 214 9.14 -15.35 -2.73
N ASP A 215 10.25 -15.53 -2.01
CA ASP A 215 10.94 -14.43 -1.33
C ASP A 215 11.23 -13.29 -2.30
N ILE A 216 10.84 -12.09 -1.89
CA ILE A 216 11.02 -10.89 -2.69
C ILE A 216 12.24 -10.16 -2.18
N VAL A 217 13.28 -10.13 -3.02
CA VAL A 217 14.51 -9.38 -2.78
C VAL A 217 14.69 -8.39 -3.93
N THR A 218 14.71 -7.10 -3.60
CA THR A 218 14.96 -6.06 -4.59
C THR A 218 16.09 -5.15 -4.14
N THR A 219 16.98 -4.84 -5.07
CA THR A 219 18.12 -3.97 -4.83
C THR A 219 18.04 -2.68 -5.63
N ARG A 220 18.56 -1.59 -5.07
CA ARG A 220 18.82 -0.35 -5.81
C ARG A 220 20.11 0.29 -5.35
N ASP A 221 21.00 0.56 -6.30
CA ASP A 221 22.23 1.30 -6.07
C ASP A 221 21.96 2.81 -6.21
N PHE A 222 22.58 3.61 -5.35
CA PHE A 222 22.53 5.07 -5.43
C PHE A 222 23.86 5.69 -5.00
N ARG A 223 24.03 6.97 -5.33
CA ARG A 223 25.19 7.75 -4.94
C ARG A 223 24.78 8.79 -3.90
N TYR A 224 25.35 8.70 -2.70
CA TYR A 224 25.12 9.63 -1.60
C TYR A 224 25.68 11.03 -1.93
N SER A 225 25.06 12.09 -1.42
CA SER A 225 25.49 13.48 -1.68
C SER A 225 25.26 14.39 -0.47
N ALA A 226 26.28 14.57 0.38
CA ALA A 226 26.17 15.24 1.69
C ALA A 226 25.50 16.64 1.63
N GLU A 227 25.75 17.40 0.56
CA GLU A 227 25.14 18.71 0.30
C GLU A 227 23.60 18.65 0.20
N ARG A 228 23.06 17.60 -0.43
CA ARG A 228 21.61 17.42 -0.56
C ARG A 228 20.97 17.01 0.77
N HIS A 229 21.70 16.26 1.61
CA HIS A 229 21.21 15.81 2.91
C HIS A 229 21.26 16.89 4.02
N SER A 230 22.21 17.84 3.98
CA SER A 230 22.40 18.83 5.07
C SER A 230 21.51 20.08 4.97
N TYR A 231 20.92 20.35 3.81
CA TYR A 231 20.11 21.55 3.56
C TYR A 231 18.82 21.60 4.39
N TRP A 232 18.32 20.46 4.90
CA TRP A 232 17.00 20.36 5.55
C TRP A 232 16.97 20.36 7.08
N SER A 233 17.99 19.81 7.74
CA SER A 233 18.10 19.98 9.20
C SER A 233 18.13 21.47 9.57
N HIS A 234 18.73 22.30 8.70
CA HIS A 234 18.77 23.75 8.86
C HIS A 234 17.43 24.45 8.53
N SER A 235 16.62 23.95 7.59
CA SER A 235 15.35 24.60 7.22
C SER A 235 14.23 24.31 8.22
N ILE A 236 14.13 23.08 8.74
CA ILE A 236 13.16 22.74 9.81
C ILE A 236 13.52 23.50 11.07
N ASN A 237 14.80 23.55 11.46
CA ASN A 237 15.22 24.32 12.63
C ASN A 237 14.99 25.82 12.46
N ARG A 238 15.12 26.38 11.25
CA ARG A 238 14.76 27.80 10.99
C ARG A 238 13.25 28.04 11.07
N VAL A 239 12.42 27.13 10.57
CA VAL A 239 10.96 27.26 10.65
C VAL A 239 10.49 27.06 12.10
N ALA A 240 11.03 26.08 12.81
CA ALA A 240 10.75 25.86 14.23
C ALA A 240 11.24 27.03 15.10
N ALA A 241 12.43 27.58 14.84
CA ALA A 241 12.91 28.79 15.50
C ALA A 241 12.04 30.01 15.16
N ALA A 242 11.62 30.19 13.90
CA ALA A 242 10.72 31.28 13.50
C ALA A 242 9.30 31.15 14.10
N ILE A 243 8.86 29.94 14.43
CA ILE A 243 7.61 29.68 15.15
C ILE A 243 7.81 29.91 16.66
N SER A 244 8.95 29.51 17.22
CA SER A 244 9.31 29.73 18.62
C SER A 244 9.51 31.21 18.97
N ASP A 245 10.12 31.99 18.07
CA ASP A 245 10.34 33.43 18.23
C ASP A 245 9.04 34.25 18.12
N ARG A 246 7.94 33.64 17.68
CA ARG A 246 6.62 34.30 17.66
C ARG A 246 5.87 34.24 19.00
N GLY A 247 6.43 33.58 20.02
CA GLY A 247 5.85 33.51 21.36
C GLY A 247 4.47 32.80 21.42
N PRO A 248 3.99 32.44 22.61
CA PRO A 248 2.70 31.77 22.78
C PRO A 248 1.54 32.77 22.73
N HIS A 249 1.25 33.37 21.58
CA HIS A 249 0.06 34.22 21.44
C HIS A 249 -0.61 34.07 20.08
N THR A 250 -1.56 33.12 19.99
CA THR A 250 -2.85 33.38 19.33
C THR A 250 -3.86 32.34 19.81
N THR A 251 -4.55 32.66 20.90
CA THR A 251 -5.88 32.11 21.16
C THR A 251 -6.76 32.49 19.97
N TRP A 252 -7.22 31.49 19.22
CA TRP A 252 -8.28 31.67 18.22
C TRP A 252 -9.56 32.04 18.96
N HIS A 253 -9.87 33.33 19.04
CA HIS A 253 -11.22 33.77 19.41
C HIS A 253 -12.13 33.50 18.21
N ALA A 254 -13.08 32.59 18.39
CA ALA A 254 -14.24 32.48 17.51
C ALA A 254 -14.97 33.83 17.53
N GLY A 255 -15.00 34.52 16.38
CA GLY A 255 -15.75 35.76 16.23
C GLY A 255 -17.25 35.52 16.43
N PRO A 256 -18.00 36.48 16.99
CA PRO A 256 -19.43 36.34 17.16
C PRO A 256 -20.12 36.30 15.79
N HIS A 257 -21.03 35.33 15.64
CA HIS A 257 -21.97 35.24 14.54
C HIS A 257 -22.77 36.55 14.44
N GLN A 258 -22.61 37.28 13.34
CA GLN A 258 -23.58 38.28 12.93
C GLN A 258 -24.78 37.58 12.28
N THR A 259 -25.93 37.67 12.92
CA THR A 259 -27.23 37.44 12.29
C THR A 259 -27.55 38.64 11.40
N VAL A 260 -27.78 38.38 10.12
CA VAL A 260 -28.29 39.34 9.13
C VAL A 260 -29.83 39.35 9.22
N PRO A 261 -30.51 40.51 9.17
CA PRO A 261 -31.97 40.59 9.12
C PRO A 261 -32.56 40.05 7.80
#